data_AF-A0A1H8RRV6-F1
#
_entry.id   AF-A0A1H8RRV6-F1
#
_cell.length_a   1.000
_cell.length_b   1.000
_cell.length_c   1.000
_cell.angle_alpha   90.00
_cell.angle_beta   90.00
_cell.angle_gamma   90.00
#
_symmetry.space_group_name_H-M   'P 1'
#
loop_
_entity.id
_entity.type
_entity.pdbx_description
1 polymer ?
#
loop_
_entity_poly.entity_id
_entity_poly.type
_entity_poly.pdbx_seq_one_letter_code
_entity_poly.pdbx_strand_id
1 'polypeptide(L)'
;MHIGVDLDNTILDATSAHLEYYNQASGLSLTPGDVDDFYLYRLYGWDEAERNAIYHKYGHDIHWNSSPLPMAVEILQQLFNEHQISIITARPLLFREVARFS
;
A
#
# COMPACT_ATOMS: atom_id res chain seq x y z
N MET A 1 -25.64 -6.74 -2.29
CA MET A 1 -24.84 -6.90 -1.06
C MET A 1 -24.00 -5.64 -0.84
N HIS A 2 -23.53 -5.40 0.39
CA HIS A 2 -22.54 -4.37 0.67
C HIS A 2 -21.20 -5.06 0.96
N ILE A 3 -20.18 -4.77 0.15
CA ILE A 3 -18.85 -5.37 0.23
C ILE A 3 -17.84 -4.28 0.63
N GLY A 4 -17.14 -4.53 1.73
CA GLY A 4 -15.95 -3.77 2.11
C GLY A 4 -14.73 -4.36 1.40
N VAL A 5 -13.96 -3.54 0.70
CA VAL A 5 -12.76 -3.96 -0.04
C VAL A 5 -11.55 -3.24 0.54
N ASP A 6 -10.54 -4.01 0.94
CA ASP A 6 -9.26 -3.46 1.38
C ASP A 6 -8.50 -2.82 0.20
N LEU A 7 -7.58 -1.92 0.51
CA LEU A 7 -6.83 -1.17 -0.50
C LEU A 7 -5.46 -1.77 -0.77
N ASP A 8 -4.62 -1.83 0.26
CA ASP A 8 -3.21 -2.21 0.16
C ASP A 8 -3.08 -3.72 0.00
N ASN A 9 -2.44 -4.18 -1.07
CA ASN A 9 -2.28 -5.57 -1.46
C ASN A 9 -3.59 -6.33 -1.76
N THR A 10 -4.70 -5.60 -1.92
CA THR A 10 -5.98 -6.13 -2.46
C THR A 10 -6.33 -5.44 -3.79
N ILE A 11 -6.26 -4.12 -3.85
CA ILE A 11 -6.44 -3.34 -5.09
C ILE A 11 -5.10 -2.84 -5.62
N LEU A 12 -4.23 -2.36 -4.73
CA LEU A 12 -2.95 -1.75 -5.08
C LEU A 12 -1.77 -2.65 -4.65
N ASP A 13 -0.71 -2.70 -5.44
CA ASP A 13 0.58 -3.27 -5.03
C ASP A 13 1.32 -2.27 -4.13
N ALA A 14 0.98 -2.30 -2.85
CA ALA A 14 1.62 -1.45 -1.84
C ALA A 14 2.97 -2.02 -1.40
N THR A 15 3.21 -3.34 -1.52
CA THR A 15 4.49 -3.96 -1.20
C THR A 15 5.60 -3.37 -2.05
N SER A 16 5.46 -3.36 -3.38
CA SER A 16 6.49 -2.86 -4.28
C SER A 16 6.82 -1.39 -4.00
N ALA A 17 5.81 -0.56 -3.78
CA ALA A 17 6.00 0.84 -3.45
C ALA A 17 6.72 1.04 -2.10
N HIS A 18 6.34 0.30 -1.06
CA HIS A 18 7.06 0.38 0.23
C HIS A 18 8.52 -0.03 0.08
N LEU A 19 8.81 -1.12 -0.63
CA LEU A 19 10.17 -1.59 -0.85
C LEU A 19 11.01 -0.56 -1.59
N GLU A 20 10.47 0.11 -2.61
CA GLU A 20 11.17 1.17 -3.35
C GLU A 20 11.69 2.27 -2.41
N TYR A 21 10.80 2.84 -1.60
CA TYR A 21 11.18 3.95 -0.71
C TYR A 21 11.98 3.49 0.52
N TYR A 22 11.74 2.28 1.01
CA TYR A 22 12.53 1.73 2.12
C TYR A 22 13.95 1.36 1.66
N ASN A 23 14.10 0.85 0.43
CA ASN A 23 15.40 0.67 -0.22
C ASN A 23 16.12 2.02 -0.40
N GLN A 24 15.41 3.05 -0.85
CA GLN A 24 15.99 4.39 -0.95
C GLN A 24 16.47 4.93 0.41
N ALA A 25 15.73 4.69 1.48
CA ALA A 25 16.08 5.14 2.82
C ALA A 25 17.23 4.35 3.48
N SER A 26 17.30 3.04 3.21
CA SER A 26 18.29 2.12 3.81
C SER A 26 19.57 1.94 3.00
N GLY A 27 19.50 2.18 1.68
CA GLY A 27 20.54 1.78 0.73
C GLY A 27 20.54 0.29 0.37
N LEU A 28 19.53 -0.48 0.80
CA LEU A 28 19.32 -1.87 0.38
C LEU A 28 18.60 -1.94 -0.97
N SER A 29 18.47 -3.16 -1.50
CA SER A 29 17.80 -3.45 -2.77
C SER A 29 16.90 -4.69 -2.65
N LEU A 30 16.01 -4.70 -1.65
CA LEU A 30 15.05 -5.80 -1.44
C LEU A 30 13.96 -5.78 -2.51
N THR A 31 13.51 -6.96 -2.90
CA THR A 31 12.46 -7.19 -3.90
C THR A 31 11.27 -7.88 -3.26
N PRO A 32 10.08 -7.92 -3.91
CA PRO A 32 8.94 -8.66 -3.38
C PRO A 32 9.22 -10.15 -3.09
N GLY A 33 10.21 -10.75 -3.78
CA GLY A 33 10.63 -12.13 -3.52
C GLY A 33 11.40 -12.33 -2.20
N ASP A 34 11.88 -11.25 -1.60
CA ASP A 34 12.57 -11.26 -0.30
C ASP A 34 11.59 -11.06 0.87
N VAL A 35 10.32 -10.82 0.60
CA VAL A 35 9.30 -10.52 1.63
C VAL A 35 8.69 -11.81 2.17
N ASP A 36 8.96 -12.10 3.44
CA ASP A 36 8.38 -13.22 4.19
C ASP A 36 7.66 -12.80 5.49
N ASP A 37 7.72 -11.50 5.85
CA ASP A 37 7.01 -10.90 6.99
C ASP A 37 6.01 -9.85 6.49
N PHE A 38 4.85 -9.80 7.15
CA PHE A 38 3.85 -8.75 6.98
C PHE A 38 4.41 -7.35 7.30
N TYR A 39 5.32 -7.26 8.28
CA TYR A 39 5.91 -6.00 8.73
C TYR A 39 7.23 -5.73 8.00
N LEU A 40 7.15 -5.20 6.77
CA LEU A 40 8.29 -4.95 5.87
C LEU A 40 9.50 -4.27 6.52
N TYR A 41 9.27 -3.32 7.44
CA TYR A 41 10.34 -2.57 8.09
C TYR A 41 11.33 -3.46 8.86
N ARG A 42 10.90 -4.65 9.29
CA ARG A 42 11.76 -5.62 9.99
C ARG A 42 12.83 -6.21 9.09
N LEU A 43 12.58 -6.32 7.78
CA LEU A 43 13.58 -6.75 6.79
C LEU A 43 14.76 -5.76 6.71
N TYR A 44 14.50 -4.50 7.05
CA TYR A 44 15.49 -3.43 7.10
C TYR A 44 16.18 -3.32 8.46
N GLY A 45 15.84 -4.19 9.42
CA GLY A 45 16.35 -4.16 10.79
C GLY A 45 15.83 -2.99 11.63
N TRP A 46 14.78 -2.31 11.18
CA TRP A 46 14.24 -1.13 11.85
C TRP A 46 13.30 -1.50 13.01
N ASP A 47 13.23 -0.61 14.00
CA ASP A 47 12.15 -0.58 14.96
C ASP A 47 10.93 0.23 14.46
N GLU A 48 9.87 0.31 15.28
CA GLU A 48 8.67 1.06 14.90
C GLU A 48 8.90 2.57 14.80
N ALA A 49 9.82 3.14 15.57
CA ALA A 49 10.11 4.57 15.56
C ALA A 49 10.86 4.96 14.28
N GLU A 50 11.85 4.17 13.89
CA GLU A 50 12.56 4.30 12.61
C GLU A 50 11.59 4.14 11.44
N ARG A 51 10.76 3.09 11.46
CA ARG A 51 9.70 2.91 10.46
C ARG A 51 8.80 4.14 10.37
N ASN A 52 8.35 4.67 11.50
CA ASN A 52 7.45 5.82 11.53
C ASN A 52 8.13 7.07 10.95
N ALA A 53 9.42 7.30 11.22
CA ALA A 53 10.16 8.42 10.66
C ALA A 53 10.29 8.33 9.13
N ILE A 54 10.64 7.15 8.61
CA ILE A 54 10.71 6.90 7.17
C ILE A 54 9.33 7.03 6.53
N TYR A 55 8.30 6.48 7.16
CA TYR A 55 6.94 6.54 6.65
C TYR A 55 6.35 7.95 6.69
N HIS A 56 6.68 8.80 7.67
CA HIS A 56 6.29 10.22 7.63
C HIS A 56 6.96 10.98 6.47
N LYS A 57 8.20 10.61 6.14
CA LYS A 57 8.96 11.25 5.07
C LYS A 57 8.49 10.83 3.68
N TYR A 58 8.24 9.54 3.48
CA TYR A 58 7.98 8.95 2.16
C TYR A 58 6.55 8.42 1.98
N GLY A 59 5.73 8.38 3.03
CA GLY A 59 4.41 7.72 2.99
C GLY A 59 3.47 8.29 1.94
N HIS A 60 3.54 9.60 1.65
CA HIS A 60 2.78 10.19 0.55
C HIS A 60 3.16 9.54 -0.79
N ASP A 61 4.46 9.46 -1.07
CA ASP A 61 4.97 8.95 -2.35
C ASP A 61 4.79 7.43 -2.47
N ILE A 62 4.92 6.70 -1.35
CA ILE A 62 4.58 5.27 -1.28
C ILE A 62 3.13 5.06 -1.75
N HIS A 63 2.19 5.84 -1.21
CA HIS A 63 0.77 5.69 -1.54
C HIS A 63 0.42 6.17 -2.94
N TRP A 64 1.04 7.26 -3.38
CA TRP A 64 0.83 7.84 -4.70
C TRP A 64 1.34 6.92 -5.82
N ASN A 65 2.47 6.25 -5.60
CA ASN A 65 3.10 5.38 -6.60
C ASN A 65 2.72 3.90 -6.48
N SER A 66 1.82 3.56 -5.53
CA SER A 66 1.24 2.22 -5.46
C SER A 66 0.34 1.97 -6.69
N SER A 67 0.73 1.02 -7.54
CA SER A 67 0.02 0.73 -8.79
C SER A 67 -1.09 -0.32 -8.58
N PRO A 68 -2.20 -0.30 -9.35
CA PRO A 68 -3.20 -1.35 -9.26
C PRO A 68 -2.63 -2.74 -9.56
N LEU A 69 -3.07 -3.73 -8.79
CA LEU A 69 -2.80 -5.14 -9.08
C LEU A 69 -3.46 -5.55 -10.40
N PRO A 70 -2.91 -6.56 -11.11
CA PRO A 70 -3.50 -7.06 -12.35
C PRO A 70 -4.98 -7.37 -12.19
N MET A 71 -5.80 -6.89 -13.14
CA MET A 71 -7.26 -7.03 -13.18
C MET A 71 -8.04 -6.38 -12.03
N ALA A 72 -7.40 -5.81 -11.00
CA ALA A 72 -8.11 -5.26 -9.84
C ALA A 72 -9.16 -4.21 -10.23
N VAL A 73 -8.81 -3.30 -11.15
CA VAL A 73 -9.73 -2.26 -11.65
C VAL A 73 -10.91 -2.87 -12.40
N GLU A 74 -10.67 -3.85 -13.28
CA GLU A 74 -11.70 -4.51 -14.07
C GLU A 74 -12.70 -5.25 -13.17
N ILE A 75 -12.19 -6.06 -12.24
CA ILE A 75 -13.03 -6.83 -11.32
C ILE A 75 -13.80 -5.89 -10.37
N LEU A 76 -13.16 -4.83 -9.88
CA LEU A 76 -13.84 -3.85 -9.03
C LEU A 76 -14.98 -3.15 -9.78
N GLN A 77 -14.79 -2.85 -11.06
CA GLN A 77 -15.85 -2.29 -11.91
C GLN A 77 -17.02 -3.26 -12.11
N GLN A 78 -16.73 -4.54 -12.34
CA GLN A 78 -17.77 -5.58 -12.42
C GLN A 78 -18.56 -5.68 -11.11
N LEU A 79 -17.87 -5.75 -9.98
CA LEU A 79 -18.49 -5.82 -8.66
C LEU A 79 -19.32 -4.57 -8.34
N PHE A 80 -18.87 -3.39 -8.76
CA PHE A 80 -19.58 -2.13 -8.56
C PHE A 80 -20.92 -2.08 -9.31
N ASN A 81 -21.03 -2.75 -10.46
CA ASN A 81 -22.28 -2.80 -11.22
C ASN A 81 -23.37 -3.64 -10.54
N GLU A 82 -22.98 -4.59 -9.70
CA GLU A 82 -23.90 -5.57 -9.09
C GLU A 82 -24.09 -5.36 -7.59
N HIS A 83 -23.17 -4.66 -6.94
CA HIS A 83 -23.09 -4.55 -5.48
C HIS A 83 -22.74 -3.13 -5.03
N GLN A 84 -23.07 -2.82 -3.77
CA GLN A 84 -22.56 -1.62 -3.12
C GLN A 84 -21.15 -1.90 -2.61
N ILE A 85 -20.17 -1.11 -3.05
CA ILE A 85 -18.76 -1.26 -2.67
C ILE A 85 -18.34 -0.11 -1.74
N SER A 86 -17.54 -0.41 -0.73
CA SER A 86 -16.84 0.60 0.05
C SER A 86 -15.38 0.21 0.21
N ILE A 87 -14.47 1.13 -0.12
CA ILE A 87 -13.05 0.94 0.16
C ILE A 87 -12.81 1.20 1.65
N ILE A 88 -12.21 0.23 2.32
CA ILE A 88 -11.85 0.29 3.74
C ILE A 88 -10.33 0.20 3.81
N THR A 89 -9.67 1.13 4.50
CA THR A 89 -8.21 1.12 4.60
C THR A 89 -7.75 1.66 5.95
N ALA A 90 -6.60 1.15 6.40
CA ALA A 90 -5.89 1.64 7.57
C ALA A 90 -4.92 2.79 7.26
N ARG A 91 -4.86 3.27 6.00
CA ARG A 91 -4.02 4.42 5.64
C ARG A 91 -4.32 5.63 6.55
N PRO A 92 -3.31 6.24 7.19
CA PRO A 92 -3.52 7.38 8.07
C PRO A 92 -4.22 8.55 7.39
N LEU A 93 -4.99 9.33 8.17
CA LEU A 93 -5.70 10.52 7.69
C LEU A 93 -4.78 11.56 7.04
N LEU A 94 -3.50 11.59 7.43
CA LEU A 94 -2.52 12.51 6.86
C LEU A 94 -2.24 12.21 5.37
N PHE A 95 -2.56 11.01 4.89
CA PHE A 95 -2.45 10.60 3.49
C PHE A 95 -3.80 10.48 2.79
N ARG A 96 -4.85 11.13 3.33
CA ARG A 96 -6.21 10.99 2.81
C ARG A 96 -6.36 11.42 1.35
N GLU A 97 -5.57 12.39 0.89
CA GLU A 97 -5.64 12.89 -0.49
C GLU A 97 -5.22 11.84 -1.52
N VAL A 98 -4.19 11.04 -1.20
CA VAL A 98 -3.68 9.94 -2.03
C VAL A 98 -4.36 8.60 -1.75
N ALA A 99 -5.41 8.61 -0.92
CA ALA A 99 -6.27 7.45 -0.65
C ALA A 99 -7.65 7.59 -1.31
N ARG A 100 -7.87 8.63 -2.12
CA ARG A 100 -9.11 8.84 -2.87
C ARG A 100 -8.92 8.41 -4.32
N PHE A 101 -9.83 7.57 -4.81
CA PHE A 101 -10.02 7.36 -6.24
C PHE A 101 -10.85 8.53 -6.77
N SER A 102 -10.29 9.32 -7.69
CA SER A 102 -10.99 10.37 -8.43
C SER A 102 -11.66 9.83 -9.68
#